data_AF-A0A9D9GTU3-F1
#
_entry.id   AF-A0A9D9GTU3-F1
#
_cell.length_a   1.000
_cell.length_b   1.000
_cell.length_c   1.000
_cell.angle_alpha   90.00
_cell.angle_beta   90.00
_cell.angle_gamma   90.00
#
_symmetry.space_group_name_H-M   'P 1'
#
loop_
_entity.id
_entity.type
_entity.pdbx_description
1 polymer ?
#
loop_
_entity_poly.entity_id
_entity_poly.type
_entity_poly.pdbx_seq_one_letter_code
_entity_poly.pdbx_strand_id
1 'polypeptide(L)'
;MKVKVTSKFWQQRQRCIKEKMIPYQWQVINDLNKVEISQVGAGMDAFDAAKSYVVENFKIAAGTVKGKRGGMVFQDSDAYKWLEAAAYTLEVFPDADLKA
;
A
#
# COMPACT_ATOMS: atom_id res chain seq x y z
N MET A 1 26.02 -6.26 -0.84
CA MET A 1 26.05 -7.65 -0.33
C MET A 1 24.80 -8.34 -0.82
N LYS A 2 24.88 -9.56 -1.36
CA LYS A 2 23.67 -10.34 -1.73
C LYS A 2 23.34 -11.30 -0.59
N VAL A 3 22.15 -11.21 -0.03
CA VAL A 3 21.69 -12.06 1.08
C VAL A 3 20.48 -12.86 0.62
N LYS A 4 20.47 -14.16 0.94
CA LYS A 4 19.32 -15.03 0.69
C LYS A 4 18.80 -15.58 2.01
N VAL A 5 17.54 -15.28 2.32
CA VAL A 5 16.85 -15.82 3.50
C VAL A 5 16.57 -17.30 3.29
N THR A 6 17.07 -18.17 4.18
CA THR A 6 16.90 -19.63 4.11
C THR A 6 15.95 -20.20 5.16
N SER A 7 15.63 -19.42 6.21
CA SER A 7 14.70 -19.84 7.25
C SER A 7 13.28 -20.04 6.69
N LYS A 8 12.70 -21.22 6.91
CA LYS A 8 11.31 -21.54 6.50
C LYS A 8 10.30 -20.53 7.05
N PHE A 9 10.49 -20.11 8.30
CA PHE A 9 9.62 -19.15 8.99
C PHE A 9 9.56 -17.79 8.29
N TRP A 10 10.72 -17.29 7.81
CA TRP A 10 10.80 -15.98 7.14
C TRP A 10 10.42 -16.06 5.67
N GLN A 11 10.77 -17.14 4.99
CA GLN A 11 10.33 -17.35 3.61
C GLN A 11 8.80 -17.44 3.48
N GLN A 12 8.12 -18.04 4.45
CA GLN A 12 6.65 -18.07 4.45
C GLN A 12 6.05 -16.67 4.54
N ARG A 13 6.65 -15.78 5.33
CA ARG A 13 6.23 -14.37 5.42
C ARG A 13 6.52 -13.61 4.13
N GLN A 14 7.71 -13.77 3.56
CA GLN A 14 8.07 -13.18 2.28
C GLN A 14 7.10 -13.59 1.15
N ARG A 15 6.69 -14.88 1.11
CA ARG A 15 5.65 -15.35 0.19
C ARG A 15 4.28 -14.72 0.47
N CYS A 16 3.85 -14.66 1.73
CA CYS A 16 2.60 -14.01 2.10
C CYS A 16 2.57 -12.52 1.70
N ILE A 17 3.71 -11.83 1.84
CA ILE A 17 3.86 -10.43 1.41
C ILE A 17 3.62 -10.31 -0.09
N LYS A 18 4.35 -11.10 -0.89
CA LYS A 18 4.20 -11.10 -2.35
C LYS A 18 2.78 -11.47 -2.80
N GLU A 19 2.27 -12.59 -2.31
CA GLU A 19 1.06 -13.22 -2.85
C GLU A 19 -0.24 -12.60 -2.31
N LYS A 20 -0.20 -11.98 -1.12
CA LYS A 20 -1.40 -11.49 -0.44
C LYS A 20 -1.30 -10.02 -0.07
N MET A 21 -0.27 -9.63 0.67
CA MET A 21 -0.19 -8.27 1.23
C MET A 21 -0.06 -7.21 0.13
N ILE A 22 0.88 -7.36 -0.79
CA ILE A 22 1.15 -6.35 -1.83
C ILE A 22 -0.11 -6.11 -2.70
N PRO A 23 -0.76 -7.15 -3.27
CA PRO A 23 -1.99 -6.97 -4.04
C PRO A 23 -3.16 -6.42 -3.20
N TYR A 24 -3.32 -6.90 -1.97
CA TYR A 24 -4.42 -6.44 -1.10
C TYR A 24 -4.26 -4.96 -0.76
N GLN A 25 -3.07 -4.55 -0.31
CA GLN A 25 -2.82 -3.14 0.00
C GLN A 25 -2.95 -2.26 -1.22
N TRP A 26 -2.52 -2.72 -2.41
CA TRP A 26 -2.74 -1.98 -3.66
C TRP A 26 -4.24 -1.71 -3.90
N GLN A 27 -5.10 -2.72 -3.72
CA GLN A 27 -6.54 -2.54 -3.85
C GLN A 27 -7.10 -1.54 -2.83
N VAL A 28 -6.62 -1.56 -1.59
CA VAL A 28 -7.06 -0.61 -0.55
C VAL A 28 -6.60 0.81 -0.85
N ILE A 29 -5.33 1.04 -1.19
CA ILE A 29 -4.81 2.40 -1.48
C ILE A 29 -5.37 3.00 -2.78
N ASN A 30 -5.93 2.16 -3.66
CA ASN A 30 -6.66 2.57 -4.86
C ASN A 30 -8.18 2.67 -4.65
N ASP A 31 -8.68 2.47 -3.42
CA ASP A 31 -10.11 2.47 -3.11
C ASP A 31 -10.92 1.44 -3.94
N LEU A 32 -10.27 0.36 -4.39
CA LEU A 32 -10.88 -0.75 -5.14
C LEU A 32 -11.50 -1.81 -4.23
N ASN A 33 -11.18 -1.76 -2.93
CA ASN A 33 -11.72 -2.66 -1.92
C ASN A 33 -12.37 -1.88 -0.78
N LYS A 34 -13.46 -2.42 -0.23
CA LYS A 34 -14.11 -1.83 0.94
C LYS A 34 -13.46 -2.38 2.20
N VAL A 35 -13.02 -1.49 3.08
CA VAL A 35 -12.43 -1.84 4.37
C VAL A 35 -13.30 -1.28 5.47
N GLU A 36 -13.60 -2.10 6.47
CA GLU A 36 -14.22 -1.65 7.70
C GLU A 36 -13.14 -1.50 8.77
N ILE A 37 -12.90 -0.25 9.19
CA ILE A 37 -11.96 0.05 10.26
C ILE A 37 -12.73 0.00 11.59
N SER A 38 -12.45 -1.03 12.39
CA SER A 38 -13.13 -1.25 13.67
C SER A 38 -12.63 -0.34 14.80
N GLN A 39 -11.39 0.14 14.69
CA GLN A 39 -10.77 1.02 15.68
C GLN A 39 -9.80 1.98 15.00
N VAL A 40 -9.84 3.23 15.43
CA VAL A 40 -8.94 4.29 14.97
C VAL A 40 -8.12 4.81 16.14
N GLY A 41 -6.91 5.31 15.87
CA GLY A 41 -6.10 5.99 16.89
C GLY A 41 -6.78 7.28 17.37
N ALA A 42 -6.37 7.78 18.53
CA ALA A 42 -6.92 9.03 19.06
C ALA A 42 -6.78 10.18 18.05
N GLY A 43 -7.88 10.87 17.73
CA GLY A 43 -7.93 11.98 16.78
C GLY A 43 -8.02 11.56 15.29
N MET A 44 -8.23 10.28 15.01
CA MET A 44 -8.39 9.76 13.64
C MET A 44 -9.85 9.50 13.24
N ASP A 45 -10.81 9.71 14.15
CA ASP A 45 -12.25 9.64 13.94
C ASP A 45 -12.79 10.76 13.03
N ALA A 46 -12.01 11.83 12.84
CA ALA A 46 -12.37 12.96 11.98
C ALA A 46 -12.26 12.67 10.46
N PHE A 47 -11.78 11.49 10.06
CA PHE A 47 -11.53 11.17 8.66
C PHE A 47 -12.42 10.01 8.17
N ASP A 48 -12.76 10.03 6.88
CA ASP A 48 -13.53 8.96 6.26
C ASP A 48 -12.73 7.65 6.30
N ALA A 49 -13.10 6.77 7.23
CA ALA A 49 -12.49 5.47 7.43
C ALA A 49 -12.81 4.46 6.31
N ALA A 50 -13.77 4.77 5.43
CA ALA A 50 -14.17 3.88 4.34
C ALA A 50 -13.28 4.03 3.09
N LYS A 51 -12.42 5.07 3.04
CA LYS A 51 -11.58 5.40 1.89
C LYS A 51 -10.14 5.71 2.29
N SER A 52 -9.21 5.26 1.46
CA SER A 52 -7.79 5.54 1.55
C SER A 52 -7.40 6.87 0.87
N TYR A 53 -7.99 7.24 -0.27
CA TYR A 53 -7.66 8.44 -1.05
C TYR A 53 -6.23 8.53 -1.59
N VAL A 54 -5.33 7.58 -1.30
CA VAL A 54 -3.90 7.70 -1.64
C VAL A 54 -3.70 7.94 -3.13
N VAL A 55 -4.18 7.03 -3.98
CA VAL A 55 -4.00 7.17 -5.44
C VAL A 55 -4.84 8.31 -6.01
N GLU A 56 -6.03 8.57 -5.48
CA GLU A 56 -6.87 9.69 -5.91
C GLU A 56 -6.20 11.04 -5.63
N ASN A 57 -5.56 11.21 -4.47
CA ASN A 57 -4.81 12.41 -4.12
C ASN A 57 -3.67 12.68 -5.12
N PHE A 58 -2.91 11.65 -5.52
CA PHE A 58 -1.88 11.79 -6.55
C PHE A 58 -2.46 12.14 -7.92
N LYS A 59 -3.60 11.54 -8.32
CA LYS A 59 -4.29 11.88 -9.57
C LYS A 59 -4.76 13.35 -9.58
N ILE A 60 -5.27 13.84 -8.44
CA ILE A 60 -5.67 15.25 -8.28
C ILE A 60 -4.46 16.17 -8.37
N ALA A 61 -3.38 15.85 -7.65
CA ALA A 61 -2.15 16.65 -7.67
C ALA A 61 -1.50 16.68 -9.05
N ALA A 62 -1.56 15.57 -9.81
CA ALA A 62 -1.08 15.48 -11.19
C ALA A 62 -2.01 16.19 -12.20
N GLY A 63 -3.16 16.69 -11.77
CA GLY A 63 -4.14 17.36 -12.64
C GLY A 63 -4.88 16.42 -13.59
N THR A 64 -4.80 15.10 -13.40
CA THR A 64 -5.47 14.11 -14.24
C THR A 64 -6.93 13.90 -13.84
N VAL A 65 -7.29 14.25 -12.60
CA VAL A 65 -8.65 14.24 -12.07
C VAL A 65 -8.90 15.54 -11.28
N LYS A 66 -10.13 16.07 -11.31
CA LYS A 66 -10.54 17.18 -10.44
C LYS A 66 -11.09 16.64 -9.13
N GLY A 67 -10.70 17.24 -8.00
CA GLY A 67 -11.20 16.83 -6.69
C GLY A 67 -10.59 17.63 -5.56
N LYS A 68 -10.90 17.23 -4.32
CA LYS A 68 -10.28 17.76 -3.10
C LYS A 68 -9.47 16.64 -2.44
N ARG A 69 -8.36 17.02 -1.81
CA ARG A 69 -7.51 16.09 -1.05
C ARG A 69 -8.31 15.44 0.09
N GLY A 70 -8.18 14.13 0.25
CA GLY A 70 -8.75 13.35 1.35
C GLY A 70 -7.69 12.70 2.24
N GLY A 71 -8.13 12.15 3.39
CA GLY A 71 -7.28 11.41 4.32
C GLY A 71 -6.35 12.28 5.18
N MET A 72 -5.38 11.61 5.83
CA MET A 72 -4.46 12.21 6.80
C MET A 72 -3.44 13.13 6.15
N VAL A 73 -2.83 14.07 6.89
CA VAL A 73 -1.79 14.96 6.32
C VAL A 73 -0.63 14.17 5.68
N PHE A 74 -0.34 12.98 6.20
CA PHE A 74 0.72 12.09 5.77
C PHE A 74 0.25 10.94 4.85
N GLN A 75 -0.94 11.03 4.24
CA GLN A 75 -1.54 9.95 3.44
C GLN A 75 -0.59 9.43 2.35
N ASP A 76 0.17 10.32 1.72
CA ASP A 76 1.14 10.00 0.68
C ASP A 76 2.20 8.98 1.15
N SER A 77 2.51 8.94 2.44
CA SER A 77 3.48 7.99 3.00
C SER A 77 3.07 6.54 2.82
N ASP A 78 1.77 6.25 2.68
CA ASP A 78 1.28 4.88 2.47
C ASP A 78 1.64 4.37 1.08
N ALA A 79 1.57 5.23 0.04
CA ALA A 79 2.09 4.89 -1.28
C ALA A 79 3.60 4.65 -1.25
N TYR A 80 4.36 5.52 -0.58
CA TYR A 80 5.82 5.41 -0.55
C TYR A 80 6.28 4.15 0.19
N LYS A 81 5.66 3.80 1.33
CA LYS A 81 5.94 2.56 2.05
C LYS A 81 5.53 1.32 1.26
N TRP A 82 4.40 1.38 0.52
CA TRP A 82 3.99 0.29 -0.35
C TRP A 82 4.99 0.08 -1.50
N LEU A 83 5.47 1.16 -2.13
CA LEU A 83 6.50 1.12 -3.17
C LEU A 83 7.83 0.55 -2.64
N GLU A 84 8.23 0.93 -1.43
CA GLU A 84 9.42 0.38 -0.76
C GLU A 84 9.27 -1.13 -0.52
N ALA A 85 8.13 -1.58 0.00
CA ALA A 85 7.85 -3.00 0.21
C ALA A 85 7.81 -3.78 -1.12
N ALA A 86 7.24 -3.20 -2.19
CA ALA A 86 7.25 -3.77 -3.52
C ALA A 86 8.67 -3.93 -4.07
N ALA A 87 9.53 -2.92 -3.89
CA ALA A 87 10.93 -2.97 -4.33
C ALA A 87 11.71 -4.11 -3.63
N TYR A 88 11.61 -4.24 -2.31
CA TYR A 88 12.24 -5.36 -1.60
C TYR A 88 11.65 -6.72 -1.97
N THR A 89 10.34 -6.77 -2.28
CA THR A 89 9.69 -7.99 -2.77
C THR A 89 10.25 -8.39 -4.12
N LEU A 90 10.46 -7.45 -5.04
CA LEU A 90 11.02 -7.70 -6.38
C LEU A 90 12.48 -8.19 -6.33
N GLU A 91 13.27 -7.79 -5.32
CA GLU A 91 14.63 -8.30 -5.14
C GLU A 91 14.63 -9.81 -4.85
N VAL A 92 13.62 -10.30 -4.12
CA VAL A 92 13.51 -11.72 -3.73
C VAL A 92 12.69 -12.53 -4.73
N PHE A 93 11.65 -11.93 -5.30
CA PHE A 93 10.71 -12.54 -6.24
C PHE A 93 10.55 -11.63 -7.46
N PRO A 94 11.37 -11.82 -8.51
CA PRO A 94 11.18 -11.10 -9.76
C PRO A 94 9.76 -11.32 -10.29
N ASP A 95 9.09 -10.21 -10.59
CA ASP A 95 7.69 -10.18 -11.02
C ASP A 95 7.55 -9.02 -12.01
N ALA A 96 7.25 -9.34 -13.28
CA ALA A 96 7.20 -8.34 -14.34
C ALA A 96 5.96 -7.43 -14.21
N ASP A 97 4.84 -7.99 -13.74
CA ASP A 97 3.58 -7.26 -13.62
C ASP A 97 3.64 -6.25 -12.47
N LEU A 98 4.24 -6.65 -11.34
CA LEU A 98 4.46 -5.71 -10.22
C LEU A 98 5.46 -4.60 -10.56
N LYS A 99 6.37 -4.83 -11.50
CA LYS A 99 7.42 -3.87 -11.88
C LYS A 99 6.95 -2.83 -12.91
N ALA A 100 5.92 -3.16 -13.70
CA ALA A 100 5.45 -2.34 -14.83
C ALA A 100 4.74 -1.05 -14.38
#